data_AF-A0A2E1MYN7-F1
#
_entry.id   AF-A0A2E1MYN7-F1
#
_cell.length_a   1.000
_cell.length_b   1.000
_cell.length_c   1.000
_cell.angle_alpha   90.00
_cell.angle_beta   90.00
_cell.angle_gamma   90.00
#
_symmetry.space_group_name_H-M   'P 1'
#
loop_
_entity.id
_entity.type
_entity.pdbx_description
1 polymer ?
#
loop_
_entity_poly.entity_id
_entity_poly.type
_entity_poly.pdbx_seq_one_letter_code
_entity_poly.pdbx_strand_id
1 'polypeptide(L)'
;METIGYISGIMLALCGLPEAVRSIKNKRCDIGWGFLLLWLGGEVGLLVYELQTMAMPRLINYGLNIVFISIMIYWKLKVNKCDFCIKPCGNAWCVTKEK
;
A
#
# COMPACT_ATOMS: atom_id res chain seq x y z
N MET A 1 -2.49 -31.42 1.26
CA MET A 1 -1.88 -30.24 0.62
C MET A 1 -2.77 -28.99 0.72
N GLU A 2 -4.09 -29.13 0.88
CA GLU A 2 -5.02 -27.99 0.96
C GLU A 2 -4.80 -27.09 2.19
N THR A 3 -4.53 -27.66 3.38
CA THR A 3 -4.30 -26.89 4.62
C THR A 3 -3.14 -25.90 4.52
N ILE A 4 -2.07 -26.28 3.81
CA ILE A 4 -0.89 -25.41 3.60
C ILE A 4 -1.27 -24.22 2.70
N GLY A 5 -2.12 -24.45 1.69
CA GLY A 5 -2.65 -23.38 0.83
C GLY A 5 -3.56 -22.40 1.56
N TYR A 6 -4.35 -22.88 2.52
CA TYR A 6 -5.16 -22.01 3.37
C TYR A 6 -4.29 -21.19 4.35
N ILE A 7 -3.32 -21.84 5.00
CA ILE A 7 -2.41 -21.15 5.94
C ILE A 7 -1.56 -20.10 5.21
N SER A 8 -0.99 -20.45 4.05
CA SER A 8 -0.23 -19.50 3.25
C SER A 8 -1.10 -18.35 2.73
N GLY A 9 -2.35 -18.63 2.34
CA GLY A 9 -3.32 -17.61 1.96
C GLY A 9 -3.63 -16.63 3.10
N ILE A 10 -3.79 -17.11 4.34
CA ILE A 10 -4.03 -16.24 5.50
C ILE A 10 -2.79 -15.40 5.82
N MET A 11 -1.59 -15.99 5.81
CA MET A 11 -0.35 -15.25 6.04
C MET A 11 -0.12 -14.16 4.98
N LEU A 12 -0.42 -14.45 3.72
CA LEU A 12 -0.36 -13.48 2.63
C LEU A 12 -1.41 -12.37 2.79
N ALA A 13 -2.62 -12.69 3.24
CA ALA A 13 -3.65 -11.70 3.49
C ALA A 13 -3.27 -10.74 4.64
N LEU A 14 -2.52 -11.23 5.62
CA LEU A 14 -2.09 -10.44 6.76
C LEU A 14 -0.76 -9.71 6.54
N CYS A 15 -0.05 -9.95 5.44
CA CYS A 15 1.30 -9.40 5.25
C CYS A 15 1.30 -7.88 5.12
N GLY A 16 0.23 -7.30 4.55
CA GLY A 16 0.06 -5.85 4.42
C GLY A 16 -0.47 -5.17 5.66
N LEU A 17 -1.02 -5.92 6.62
CA LEU A 17 -1.59 -5.37 7.85
C LEU A 17 -0.58 -4.63 8.74
N PRO A 18 0.59 -5.19 9.11
CA PRO A 18 1.54 -4.48 9.98
C PRO A 18 2.05 -3.18 9.35
N GLU A 19 2.23 -3.17 8.02
CA GLU A 19 2.72 -2.00 7.30
C GLU A 19 1.64 -0.93 7.12
N ALA A 20 0.39 -1.33 6.87
CA ALA A 20 -0.75 -0.43 6.86
C ALA A 20 -0.97 0.20 8.25
N VAL A 21 -0.92 -0.59 9.32
CA VAL A 21 -1.03 -0.11 10.71
C VAL A 21 0.11 0.86 11.04
N ARG A 22 1.34 0.55 10.65
CA ARG A 22 2.49 1.44 10.82
C ARG A 22 2.31 2.75 10.06
N SER A 23 1.80 2.69 8.83
CA SER A 23 1.51 3.87 8.00
C SER A 23 0.42 4.76 8.62
N ILE A 24 -0.62 4.16 9.20
CA ILE A 24 -1.67 4.89 9.93
C ILE A 24 -1.09 5.55 11.20
N LYS A 25 -0.34 4.80 12.01
CA LYS A 25 0.21 5.28 13.28
C LYS A 25 1.20 6.42 13.09
N ASN A 26 2.08 6.29 12.11
CA ASN A 26 3.10 7.30 11.84
C ASN A 26 2.56 8.44 10.95
N LYS A 27 1.35 8.30 10.40
CA LYS A 27 0.76 9.20 9.39
C LYS A 27 1.66 9.44 8.17
N ARG A 28 2.66 8.58 7.94
CA ARG A 28 3.63 8.62 6.83
C ARG A 28 3.86 7.21 6.32
N CYS A 29 3.92 7.07 5.01
CA CYS A 29 4.23 5.81 4.34
C CYS A 29 5.65 5.89 3.78
N ASP A 30 6.56 5.12 4.38
CA ASP A 30 8.01 5.13 4.07
C ASP A 30 8.34 4.28 2.84
N ILE A 31 7.47 3.33 2.48
CA ILE A 31 7.62 2.45 1.32
C ILE A 31 7.70 3.22 0.02
N GLY A 32 8.69 2.93 -0.84
CA GLY A 32 8.88 3.57 -2.14
C GLY A 32 7.66 3.49 -3.07
N TRP A 33 7.42 4.54 -3.86
CA TRP A 33 6.31 4.61 -4.81
C TRP A 33 6.31 3.45 -5.83
N GLY A 34 7.50 3.07 -6.32
CA GLY A 34 7.64 1.96 -7.27
C GLY A 34 7.18 0.62 -6.69
N PHE A 35 7.53 0.33 -5.44
CA PHE A 35 7.07 -0.88 -4.77
C PHE A 35 5.55 -0.89 -4.57
N LEU A 36 4.98 0.24 -4.13
CA LEU A 36 3.53 0.35 -3.89
C LEU A 36 2.69 0.15 -5.17
N LEU A 37 3.13 0.74 -6.29
CA LEU A 37 2.46 0.60 -7.59
C LEU A 37 2.63 -0.80 -8.18
N LEU A 38 3.83 -1.38 -8.06
CA LEU A 38 4.09 -2.75 -8.52
C LEU A 38 3.27 -3.76 -7.70
N TRP A 39 3.18 -3.54 -6.39
CA TRP A 39 2.36 -4.37 -5.51
C TRP A 39 0.88 -4.25 -5.87
N LEU A 40 0.34 -3.04 -6.03
CA LEU A 40 -1.03 -2.85 -6.47
C LEU A 40 -1.31 -3.53 -7.81
N GLY A 41 -0.41 -3.38 -8.79
CA GLY A 41 -0.53 -4.02 -10.10
C GLY A 41 -0.52 -5.55 -10.01
N GLY A 42 0.34 -6.12 -9.15
CA GLY A 42 0.39 -7.55 -8.89
C GLY A 42 -0.89 -8.08 -8.25
N GLU A 43 -1.41 -7.41 -7.23
CA GLU A 43 -2.66 -7.79 -6.55
C GLU A 43 -3.87 -7.71 -7.50
N VAL A 44 -3.96 -6.66 -8.33
CA VAL A 44 -5.03 -6.53 -9.32
C VAL A 44 -4.92 -7.60 -10.41
N GLY A 45 -3.72 -7.88 -10.92
CA GLY A 45 -3.50 -8.93 -11.92
C GLY A 45 -3.87 -10.32 -11.39
N LEU A 46 -3.45 -10.63 -10.15
CA LEU A 46 -3.80 -11.87 -9.48
C LEU A 46 -5.31 -11.97 -9.19
N LEU A 47 -5.96 -10.88 -8.79
CA LEU A 47 -7.40 -10.86 -8.56
C LEU A 47 -8.19 -11.14 -9.84
N VAL A 48 -7.81 -10.57 -10.98
CA VAL A 48 -8.44 -10.84 -12.29
C VAL A 48 -8.24 -12.29 -12.73
N TYR A 49 -7.06 -12.84 -12.51
CA TYR A 49 -6.78 -14.25 -12.78
C TYR A 49 -7.64 -15.16 -11.89
N GLU A 50 -7.69 -14.86 -10.59
CA GLU A 50 -8.39 -15.71 -9.62
C GLU A 50 -9.92 -15.64 -9.70
N LEU A 51 -10.45 -14.54 -10.25
CA LEU A 51 -11.86 -14.39 -10.60
C LEU A 51 -12.35 -15.49 -11.55
N GLN A 52 -11.48 -15.99 -12.43
CA GLN A 52 -11.82 -17.08 -13.36
C GLN A 52 -11.86 -18.45 -12.66
N THR A 53 -11.08 -18.61 -11.59
CA THR A 53 -10.90 -19.88 -10.87
C THR A 53 -11.84 -20.03 -9.66
N MET A 54 -12.52 -18.95 -9.23
CA MET A 54 -13.49 -18.92 -8.12
C MET A 54 -12.97 -19.47 -6.78
N ALA A 55 -11.65 -19.40 -6.55
CA ALA A 55 -11.05 -19.86 -5.31
C ALA A 55 -11.24 -18.84 -4.18
N MET A 56 -12.32 -19.03 -3.41
CA MET A 56 -12.73 -18.16 -2.29
C MET A 56 -11.62 -17.69 -1.33
N PRO A 57 -10.69 -18.53 -0.81
CA PRO A 57 -9.69 -18.07 0.15
C PRO A 57 -8.66 -17.10 -0.46
N ARG A 58 -8.37 -17.23 -1.75
CA ARG A 58 -7.40 -16.38 -2.45
C ARG A 58 -8.03 -15.07 -2.90
N LEU A 59 -9.30 -15.10 -3.27
CA LEU A 59 -10.05 -13.90 -3.67
C LEU A 59 -10.15 -12.89 -2.51
N ILE A 60 -10.46 -13.36 -1.29
CA ILE A 60 -10.55 -12.52 -0.09
C ILE A 60 -9.17 -11.93 0.26
N ASN A 61 -8.11 -12.72 0.10
CA ASN A 61 -6.73 -12.29 0.34
C ASN A 61 -6.34 -11.09 -0.55
N TYR A 62 -6.49 -11.24 -1.87
CA TYR A 62 -6.16 -10.15 -2.81
C TYR A 62 -7.05 -8.92 -2.61
N GLY A 63 -8.33 -9.12 -2.31
CA GLY A 63 -9.25 -8.03 -1.97
C GLY A 63 -8.79 -7.23 -0.74
N LEU A 64 -8.41 -7.91 0.35
CA LEU A 64 -7.90 -7.26 1.56
C LEU A 64 -6.56 -6.54 1.33
N ASN A 65 -5.64 -7.14 0.57
CA ASN A 65 -4.38 -6.50 0.24
C ASN A 65 -4.56 -5.22 -0.59
N ILE A 66 -5.51 -5.19 -1.53
CA ILE A 66 -5.85 -3.96 -2.27
C ILE A 66 -6.34 -2.86 -1.30
N VAL A 67 -7.18 -3.23 -0.32
CA VAL A 67 -7.63 -2.29 0.72
C VAL A 67 -6.44 -1.75 1.52
N PHE A 68 -5.53 -2.60 1.98
CA PHE A 68 -4.33 -2.16 2.72
C PHE A 68 -3.44 -1.23 1.88
N ILE A 69 -3.20 -1.58 0.61
CA ILE A 69 -2.42 -0.76 -0.31
C ILE A 69 -3.10 0.60 -0.54
N SER A 70 -4.42 0.62 -0.74
CA SER A 70 -5.16 1.88 -0.91
C SER A 70 -5.05 2.81 0.31
N ILE A 71 -5.06 2.26 1.53
CA ILE A 71 -4.85 3.02 2.76
C ILE A 71 -3.43 3.59 2.80
N MET A 72 -2.42 2.79 2.44
CA MET A 72 -1.02 3.24 2.39
C MET A 72 -0.83 4.35 1.34
N ILE A 73 -1.42 4.21 0.15
CA ILE A 73 -1.43 5.22 -0.91
C ILE A 73 -2.08 6.51 -0.40
N TYR A 74 -3.24 6.41 0.27
CA TYR A 74 -3.96 7.57 0.80
C TYR A 74 -3.10 8.37 1.78
N TRP A 75 -2.46 7.71 2.75
CA TRP A 75 -1.56 8.37 3.69
C TRP A 75 -0.33 8.95 3.01
N LYS A 76 0.21 8.26 2.01
CA LYS A 76 1.36 8.75 1.25
C LYS A 76 1.03 10.02 0.45
N LEU A 77 -0.13 10.07 -0.20
CA LEU A 77 -0.62 11.24 -0.92
C LEU A 77 -0.91 12.41 0.01
N LYS A 78 -1.46 12.14 1.20
CA LYS A 78 -1.77 13.17 2.20
C LYS A 78 -0.50 13.84 2.74
N VAL A 79 0.57 13.07 3.01
CA VAL A 79 1.86 13.63 3.42
C VAL A 79 2.49 14.48 2.32
N ASN A 80 2.55 13.98 1.09
CA ASN A 80 3.20 14.72 0.00
C ASN A 80 2.52 16.07 -0.32
N LYS A 81 1.24 16.25 0.04
CA LYS A 81 0.55 17.54 -0.09
C LYS A 81 0.93 18.56 1.00
N CYS A 82 1.41 18.11 2.16
CA CYS A 82 1.83 18.98 3.26
C CYS A 82 3.36 19.17 3.33
N ASP A 83 4.16 18.29 2.71
CA ASP A 83 5.63 18.34 2.74
C ASP A 83 6.23 19.51 1.93
N PHE A 84 5.45 20.10 1.03
CA PHE A 84 5.89 21.19 0.17
C PHE A 84 5.45 22.55 0.75
N CYS A 85 6.10 22.96 1.83
CA CYS A 85 5.98 24.33 2.30
C CYS A 85 6.86 25.21 1.41
N ILE A 86 6.25 25.98 0.50
CA ILE A 86 6.94 26.99 -0.29
C ILE A 86 7.30 28.14 0.66
N LYS A 87 8.53 28.16 1.16
CA LYS A 87 9.03 29.28 1.97
C LYS A 87 9.73 30.30 1.05
N PRO A 88 9.50 31.61 1.22
CA PRO A 88 10.29 32.61 0.54
C PRO A 88 11.74 32.55 1.07
N CYS A 89 12.70 32.23 0.20
CA CYS A 89 14.13 32.22 0.53
C CYS A 89 14.81 33.32 -0.31
N GLY A 90 14.66 34.58 0.14
CA GLY A 90 15.10 35.74 -0.63
C GLY A 90 14.33 35.89 -1.94
N ASN A 91 15.06 36.05 -3.05
CA ASN A 91 14.55 36.33 -4.39
C ASN A 91 14.09 35.06 -5.14
N ALA A 92 14.16 33.89 -4.49
CA ALA A 92 13.87 32.59 -5.07
C ALA A 92 12.95 31.76 -4.16
N TRP A 93 12.25 30.81 -4.77
CA TRP A 93 11.41 29.86 -4.06
C TRP A 93 12.19 28.57 -3.81
N CYS A 94 12.48 28.26 -2.55
CA CYS A 94 13.19 27.03 -2.17
C CYS A 94 12.22 25.97 -1.67
N VAL A 95 12.38 24.76 -2.19
CA VAL A 95 11.67 23.58 -1.73
C VAL A 95 12.46 22.96 -0.59
N THR A 96 11.99 23.10 0.63
CA THR A 96 12.61 22.45 1.79
C THR A 96 11.70 21.34 2.30
N LYS A 97 12.19 20.10 2.32
CA LYS A 97 11.55 19.02 3.07
C LYS A 97 11.59 19.37 4.56
N GLU A 98 10.43 19.39 5.20
CA GLU A 98 10.34 19.50 6.65
C GLU A 98 10.89 18.20 7.26
N LYS A 99 11.97 18.30 8.05
CA LYS A 99 12.60 17.16 8.72
C LYS A 99 11.87 16.85 10.03
#